data_AF-A0A0G1JZ99-F1
#
_entry.id   AF-A0A0G1JZ99-F1
#
_cell.length_a   1.000
_cell.length_b   1.000
_cell.length_c   1.000
_cell.angle_alpha   90.00
_cell.angle_beta   90.00
_cell.angle_gamma   90.00
#
_symmetry.space_group_name_H-M   'P 1'
#
loop_
_entity.id
_entity.type
_entity.pdbx_description
1 polymer ?
#
loop_
_entity_poly.entity_id
_entity_poly.type
_entity_poly.pdbx_seq_one_letter_code
_entity_poly.pdbx_strand_id
1 'polypeptide(L)'
;MASLQERLKNVYGNPKNKEEERHSWIPKRTATNPYEELKRSHGDGSLSSKRTEDLMREQEILGAAKIYIFEIVGLRLLNSYGEEDLEFKLQNFQKSWDTQFDRYGTIMVTAISELTIDMKFVNKDGQIRKVVLRNKVEEIKKREKNQ
;
A
#
# COMPACT_ATOMS: atom_id res chain seq x y z
N MET A 1 -3.69 12.17 -36.85
CA MET A 1 -4.02 12.18 -35.41
C MET A 1 -2.88 11.50 -34.67
N ALA A 2 -2.19 12.19 -33.77
CA ALA A 2 -1.03 11.64 -33.05
C ALA A 2 -1.44 10.50 -32.11
N SER A 3 -0.59 9.48 -32.00
CA SER A 3 -0.86 8.28 -31.18
C SER A 3 -0.76 8.63 -29.69
N LEU A 4 -1.44 7.84 -28.84
CA LEU A 4 -1.46 8.03 -27.38
C LEU A 4 -0.04 8.04 -26.78
N GLN A 5 0.89 7.29 -27.39
CA GLN A 5 2.30 7.26 -26.99
C GLN A 5 3.04 8.58 -27.26
N GLU A 6 2.72 9.29 -28.35
CA GLU A 6 3.30 10.61 -28.63
C GLU A 6 2.79 11.68 -27.66
N ARG A 7 1.52 11.58 -27.25
CA ARG A 7 0.93 12.50 -26.26
C ARG A 7 1.58 12.35 -24.89
N LEU A 8 1.90 11.12 -24.48
CA LEU A 8 2.58 10.85 -23.20
C LEU A 8 4.05 11.30 -23.22
N LYS A 9 4.73 11.23 -24.37
CA LYS A 9 6.13 11.65 -24.48
C LYS A 9 6.31 13.16 -24.29
N ASN A 10 5.33 13.98 -24.69
CA ASN A 10 5.37 15.44 -24.47
C ASN A 10 5.07 15.85 -23.03
N VAL A 11 4.33 15.04 -22.26
CA VAL A 11 4.01 15.33 -20.85
C VAL A 11 5.17 14.99 -19.93
N TYR A 12 5.91 13.92 -20.22
CA TYR A 12 6.99 13.42 -19.35
C TYR A 12 8.41 13.66 -19.89
N GLY A 13 8.55 14.19 -21.11
CA GLY A 13 9.82 14.23 -21.83
C GLY A 13 10.52 15.58 -21.92
N ASN A 14 10.19 16.58 -21.10
CA ASN A 14 10.82 17.90 -21.19
C ASN A 14 11.63 18.25 -19.93
N PRO A 15 12.97 18.30 -19.99
CA PRO A 15 13.84 18.56 -18.81
C PRO A 15 13.88 20.04 -18.40
N LYS A 16 12.89 20.86 -18.77
CA LYS A 16 12.88 22.31 -18.55
C LYS A 16 11.96 22.81 -17.42
N ASN A 17 11.13 21.98 -16.79
CA ASN A 17 10.31 22.40 -15.65
C ASN A 17 10.96 22.03 -14.31
N LYS A 18 12.16 22.57 -14.05
CA LYS A 18 12.88 22.33 -12.79
C LYS A 18 12.52 23.28 -11.64
N GLU A 19 11.54 24.17 -11.80
CA GLU A 19 11.26 25.21 -10.78
C GLU A 19 9.88 25.18 -10.11
N GLU A 20 8.95 24.29 -10.48
CA GLU A 20 7.60 24.29 -9.87
C GLU A 20 7.30 23.14 -8.90
N GLU A 21 8.28 22.30 -8.53
CA GLU A 21 8.07 21.25 -7.52
C GLU A 21 8.28 21.76 -6.08
N ARG A 22 7.48 22.74 -5.66
CA ARG A 22 7.22 23.02 -4.25
C ARG A 22 5.73 22.78 -4.03
N HIS A 23 5.35 22.01 -3.00
CA HIS A 23 3.97 21.59 -2.65
C HIS A 23 3.51 20.20 -3.15
N SER A 24 4.38 19.20 -3.10
CA SER A 24 3.96 17.78 -3.00
C SER A 24 3.83 17.41 -1.51
N TRP A 25 2.66 16.95 -1.09
CA TRP A 25 2.37 16.40 0.25
C TRP A 25 3.09 15.08 0.54
N ILE A 26 3.68 14.47 -0.49
CA ILE A 26 4.54 13.30 -0.35
C ILE A 26 5.86 13.79 0.25
N PRO A 27 6.26 13.31 1.45
CA PRO A 27 7.54 13.67 2.01
C PRO A 27 8.63 13.23 1.04
N LYS A 28 9.38 14.19 0.48
CA LYS A 28 10.66 13.92 -0.21
C LYS A 28 11.68 13.50 0.84
N ARG A 29 11.45 12.39 1.54
CA ARG A 29 12.53 11.67 2.17
C ARG A 29 13.41 11.22 1.01
N THR A 30 14.69 11.55 1.08
CA THR A 30 15.77 10.82 0.41
C THR A 30 15.83 9.40 0.97
N ALA A 31 14.70 8.70 0.95
CA ALA A 31 14.65 7.26 1.06
C ALA A 31 15.16 6.79 -0.29
N THR A 32 16.33 6.16 -0.29
CA THR A 32 16.73 5.30 -1.39
C THR A 32 15.48 4.52 -1.79
N ASN A 33 15.05 4.69 -3.04
CA ASN A 33 13.89 3.95 -3.51
C ASN A 33 14.21 2.48 -3.25
N PRO A 34 13.37 1.71 -2.54
CA PRO A 34 13.62 0.28 -2.34
C PRO A 34 13.83 -0.45 -3.67
N TYR A 35 13.35 0.11 -4.78
CA TYR A 35 13.66 -0.26 -6.17
C TYR A 35 15.14 -0.08 -6.57
N GLU A 36 15.79 1.03 -6.16
CA GLU A 36 17.21 1.26 -6.41
C GLU A 36 18.10 0.43 -5.48
N GLU A 37 17.67 0.18 -4.24
CA GLU A 37 18.38 -0.73 -3.33
C GLU A 37 18.29 -2.19 -3.81
N LEU A 38 17.15 -2.65 -4.35
CA LEU A 38 17.04 -3.96 -5.00
C LEU A 38 17.95 -4.06 -6.23
N LYS A 39 17.97 -3.01 -7.05
CA LYS A 39 18.80 -2.98 -8.27
C LYS A 39 20.29 -2.90 -7.98
N ARG A 40 20.70 -2.26 -6.87
CA ARG A 40 22.11 -2.14 -6.43
C ARG A 40 22.60 -3.30 -5.57
N SER A 41 21.72 -3.95 -4.80
CA SER A 41 22.08 -5.09 -3.93
C SER A 41 22.28 -6.40 -4.70
N HIS A 42 22.06 -6.42 -6.02
CA HIS A 42 22.25 -7.59 -6.87
C HIS A 42 23.53 -7.48 -7.70
N GLY A 43 24.65 -7.44 -6.99
CA GLY A 43 25.90 -7.99 -7.52
C GLY A 43 25.85 -9.53 -7.44
N ASP A 44 26.09 -10.19 -8.57
CA ASP A 44 26.52 -11.60 -8.72
C ASP A 44 25.65 -12.74 -8.16
N GLY A 45 24.34 -12.56 -7.99
CA GLY A 45 23.43 -13.64 -7.57
C GLY A 45 22.06 -13.59 -8.24
N SER A 46 22.03 -13.72 -9.57
CA SER A 46 20.81 -13.56 -10.39
C SER A 46 19.67 -14.50 -9.97
N LEU A 47 18.59 -13.94 -9.44
CA LEU A 47 17.28 -14.59 -9.43
C LEU A 47 16.85 -14.81 -10.89
N SER A 48 16.32 -16.00 -11.21
CA SER A 48 15.77 -16.29 -12.54
C SER A 48 14.78 -15.18 -12.98
N SER A 49 14.81 -14.77 -14.26
CA SER A 49 13.88 -13.78 -14.85
C SER A 49 12.43 -14.00 -14.42
N LYS A 50 12.02 -15.28 -14.36
CA LYS A 50 10.69 -15.69 -13.93
C LYS A 50 10.40 -15.34 -12.47
N ARG A 51 11.37 -15.53 -11.57
CA ARG A 51 11.23 -15.20 -10.14
C ARG A 51 11.21 -13.69 -9.91
N THR A 52 11.93 -12.93 -10.71
CA THR A 52 11.87 -11.45 -10.69
C THR A 52 10.49 -10.97 -11.17
N GLU A 53 9.96 -11.53 -12.26
CA GLU A 53 8.60 -11.22 -12.76
C GLU A 53 7.52 -11.59 -11.75
N ASP A 54 7.62 -12.75 -11.10
CA ASP A 54 6.67 -13.18 -10.07
C ASP A 54 6.66 -12.21 -8.88
N LEU A 55 7.84 -11.80 -8.39
CA LEU A 55 7.95 -10.81 -7.30
C LEU A 55 7.39 -9.44 -7.69
N MET A 56 7.58 -9.01 -8.94
CA MET A 56 7.01 -7.75 -9.44
C MET A 56 5.49 -7.80 -9.45
N ARG A 57 4.91 -8.89 -9.97
CA ARG A 57 3.46 -9.10 -9.98
C ARG A 57 2.88 -9.15 -8.56
N GLU A 58 3.55 -9.83 -7.63
CA GLU A 58 3.15 -9.85 -6.23
C GLU A 58 3.13 -8.44 -5.61
N GLN A 59 4.15 -7.62 -5.87
CA GLN A 59 4.16 -6.22 -5.40
C GLN A 59 3.03 -5.38 -6.01
N GLU A 60 2.74 -5.53 -7.29
CA GLU A 60 1.63 -4.82 -7.95
C GLU A 60 0.29 -5.17 -7.31
N ILE A 61 0.04 -6.46 -7.06
CA ILE A 61 -1.19 -6.93 -6.41
C ILE A 61 -1.30 -6.39 -4.99
N LEU A 62 -0.21 -6.42 -4.23
CA LEU A 62 -0.17 -5.88 -2.86
C LEU A 62 -0.41 -4.37 -2.83
N GLY A 63 0.16 -3.63 -3.80
CA GLY A 63 -0.05 -2.20 -3.96
C GLY A 63 -1.52 -1.88 -4.24
N ALA A 64 -2.14 -2.58 -5.19
CA ALA A 64 -3.55 -2.42 -5.53
C ALA A 64 -4.46 -2.74 -4.33
N ALA A 65 -4.20 -3.83 -3.62
CA ALA A 65 -4.97 -4.23 -2.44
C ALA A 65 -4.87 -3.18 -1.32
N LYS A 66 -3.68 -2.61 -1.09
CA LYS A 66 -3.50 -1.52 -0.11
C LYS A 66 -4.37 -0.31 -0.47
N ILE A 67 -4.31 0.15 -1.71
CA ILE A 67 -5.10 1.32 -2.16
C ILE A 67 -6.59 1.07 -1.93
N TYR A 68 -7.10 -0.07 -2.39
CA TYR A 68 -8.49 -0.45 -2.21
C TYR A 68 -8.93 -0.46 -0.73
N ILE A 69 -8.12 -1.03 0.16
CA ILE A 69 -8.42 -1.03 1.60
C ILE A 69 -8.48 0.39 2.15
N PHE A 70 -7.52 1.25 1.78
CA PHE A 70 -7.49 2.65 2.25
C PHE A 70 -8.71 3.44 1.78
N GLU A 71 -9.15 3.23 0.54
CA GLU A 71 -10.36 3.87 0.00
C GLU A 71 -11.61 3.46 0.78
N ILE A 72 -11.82 2.16 1.02
CA ILE A 72 -13.00 1.70 1.76
C ILE A 72 -12.95 2.19 3.21
N VAL A 73 -11.78 2.19 3.84
CA VAL A 73 -11.63 2.71 5.20
C VAL A 73 -11.92 4.20 5.25
N GLY A 74 -11.44 4.98 4.27
CA GLY A 74 -11.75 6.40 4.13
C GLY A 74 -13.24 6.65 3.99
N LEU A 75 -13.90 5.95 3.07
CA LEU A 75 -15.36 6.02 2.88
C LEU A 75 -16.11 5.67 4.16
N ARG A 76 -15.68 4.62 4.88
CA ARG A 76 -16.32 4.22 6.13
C ARG A 76 -16.18 5.28 7.22
N LEU A 77 -14.98 5.84 7.38
CA LEU A 77 -14.71 6.87 8.38
C LEU A 77 -15.48 8.16 8.08
N LEU A 78 -15.49 8.58 6.82
CA LEU A 78 -16.26 9.73 6.34
C LEU A 78 -17.75 9.54 6.62
N ASN A 79 -18.32 8.40 6.22
CA ASN A 79 -19.75 8.12 6.39
C ASN A 79 -20.17 7.97 7.86
N SER A 80 -19.25 7.53 8.74
CA SER A 80 -19.58 7.27 10.15
C SER A 80 -19.34 8.47 11.06
N TYR A 81 -18.38 9.34 10.73
CA TYR A 81 -17.89 10.37 11.65
C TYR A 81 -17.71 11.76 11.00
N GLY A 82 -18.00 11.91 9.72
CA GLY A 82 -17.84 13.18 9.01
C GLY A 82 -16.41 13.50 8.59
N GLU A 83 -16.26 14.68 7.99
CA GLU A 83 -15.02 15.13 7.33
C GLU A 83 -14.02 15.79 8.29
N GLU A 84 -14.50 16.41 9.38
CA GLU A 84 -13.71 17.28 10.27
C GLU A 84 -12.42 16.64 10.80
N ASP A 85 -12.45 15.33 11.08
CA ASP A 85 -11.30 14.56 11.58
C ASP A 85 -10.81 13.48 10.60
N LEU A 86 -11.32 13.44 9.37
CA LEU A 86 -11.07 12.33 8.45
C LEU A 86 -9.58 12.16 8.15
N GLU A 87 -8.88 13.27 7.87
CA GLU A 87 -7.45 13.24 7.57
C GLU A 87 -6.63 12.71 8.75
N PHE A 88 -6.92 13.18 9.97
CA PHE A 88 -6.27 12.70 11.19
C PHE A 88 -6.50 11.19 11.41
N LYS A 89 -7.72 10.72 11.18
CA LYS A 89 -8.07 9.30 11.30
C LYS A 89 -7.38 8.44 10.23
N LEU A 90 -7.25 8.93 9.00
CA LEU A 90 -6.50 8.24 7.94
C LEU A 90 -5.00 8.20 8.22
N GLN A 91 -4.42 9.25 8.82
CA GLN A 91 -3.04 9.20 9.30
C GLN A 91 -2.85 8.17 10.42
N ASN A 92 -3.80 8.06 11.35
CA ASN A 92 -3.80 7.00 12.35
C ASN A 92 -3.91 5.61 11.73
N PHE A 93 -4.72 5.47 10.68
CA PHE A 93 -4.83 4.22 9.93
C PHE A 93 -3.51 3.86 9.27
N GLN A 94 -2.84 4.80 8.58
CA GLN A 94 -1.54 4.59 7.95
C GLN A 94 -0.47 4.17 8.97
N LYS A 95 -0.34 4.88 10.10
CA LYS A 95 0.61 4.52 11.16
C LYS A 95 0.32 3.13 11.74
N SER A 96 -0.95 2.84 11.96
CA SER A 96 -1.38 1.53 12.45
C SER A 96 -1.12 0.43 11.43
N TRP A 97 -1.31 0.72 10.13
CA TRP A 97 -1.03 -0.18 9.03
C TRP A 97 0.44 -0.56 9.02
N ASP A 98 1.34 0.43 8.98
CA ASP A 98 2.79 0.19 8.91
C ASP A 98 3.27 -0.67 10.09
N THR A 99 2.83 -0.31 11.31
CA THR A 99 3.15 -1.07 12.53
C THR A 99 2.68 -2.53 12.47
N GLN A 100 1.50 -2.79 11.91
CA GLN A 100 0.99 -4.16 11.79
C GLN A 100 1.63 -4.90 10.61
N PHE A 101 1.98 -4.19 9.54
CA PHE A 101 2.61 -4.76 8.36
C PHE A 101 4.03 -5.23 8.67
N ASP A 102 4.80 -4.47 9.47
CA ASP A 102 6.11 -4.92 9.97
C ASP A 102 6.02 -6.23 10.76
N ARG A 103 4.89 -6.45 11.46
CA ARG A 103 4.67 -7.64 12.28
C ARG A 103 4.19 -8.85 11.50
N TYR A 104 3.28 -8.65 10.57
CA TYR A 104 2.53 -9.72 9.92
C TYR A 104 2.89 -9.88 8.45
N GLY A 105 3.50 -8.88 7.81
CA GLY A 105 3.81 -8.89 6.38
C GLY A 105 2.56 -9.04 5.51
N THR A 106 2.70 -9.78 4.41
CA THR A 106 1.66 -9.91 3.38
C THR A 106 0.38 -10.60 3.87
N ILE A 107 0.46 -11.50 4.86
CA ILE A 107 -0.74 -12.16 5.42
C ILE A 107 -1.71 -11.16 6.07
N MET A 108 -1.21 -10.00 6.51
CA MET A 108 -2.06 -8.91 6.98
C MET A 108 -2.97 -8.37 5.88
N VAL A 109 -2.46 -8.23 4.66
CA VAL A 109 -3.22 -7.69 3.54
C VAL A 109 -4.38 -8.63 3.23
N THR A 110 -4.13 -9.93 3.17
CA THR A 110 -5.17 -10.96 3.01
C THR A 110 -6.19 -10.90 4.15
N ALA A 111 -5.73 -10.82 5.41
CA ALA A 111 -6.60 -10.74 6.57
C ALA A 111 -7.51 -9.51 6.53
N ILE A 112 -6.96 -8.33 6.21
CA ILE A 112 -7.73 -7.09 6.16
C ILE A 112 -8.68 -7.09 4.96
N SER A 113 -8.26 -7.60 3.80
CA SER A 113 -9.14 -7.76 2.64
C SER A 113 -10.40 -8.55 2.99
N GLU A 114 -10.28 -9.67 3.73
CA GLU A 114 -11.46 -10.41 4.21
C GLU A 114 -12.31 -9.64 5.23
N LEU A 115 -11.69 -8.77 6.03
CA LEU A 115 -12.37 -7.94 7.05
C LEU A 115 -13.00 -6.66 6.46
N THR A 116 -12.71 -6.31 5.21
CA THR A 116 -13.34 -5.13 4.57
C THR A 116 -14.87 -5.26 4.42
N ILE A 117 -15.40 -6.48 4.49
CA ILE A 117 -16.85 -6.73 4.38
C ILE A 117 -17.60 -6.17 5.59
N ASP A 118 -17.08 -6.37 6.81
CA ASP A 118 -17.77 -5.97 8.05
C ASP A 118 -17.21 -4.68 8.66
N MET A 119 -16.02 -4.25 8.21
CA MET A 119 -15.29 -3.07 8.67
C MET A 119 -15.09 -2.99 10.19
N LYS A 120 -15.22 -4.11 10.91
CA LYS A 120 -15.11 -4.15 12.37
C LYS A 120 -13.66 -4.02 12.84
N PHE A 121 -12.71 -4.15 11.92
CA PHE A 121 -11.28 -4.08 12.21
C PHE A 121 -10.75 -2.65 12.40
N VAL A 122 -11.53 -1.62 12.07
CA VAL A 122 -11.14 -0.20 12.30
C VAL A 122 -11.92 0.35 13.50
N ASN A 123 -11.26 1.15 14.34
CA ASN A 123 -11.92 1.86 15.44
C ASN A 123 -12.33 3.29 15.02
N LYS A 124 -13.03 4.01 15.91
CA LYS A 124 -13.50 5.37 15.64
C LYS A 124 -12.38 6.39 15.40
N ASP A 125 -11.17 6.09 15.86
CA ASP A 125 -9.99 6.94 15.77
C ASP A 125 -9.15 6.62 14.52
N GLY A 126 -9.62 5.70 13.67
CA GLY A 126 -8.95 5.27 12.44
C GLY A 126 -7.86 4.22 12.65
N GLN A 127 -7.72 3.62 13.83
CA GLN A 127 -6.70 2.60 14.08
C GLN A 127 -7.19 1.18 13.81
N ILE A 128 -6.28 0.29 13.42
CA ILE A 128 -6.55 -1.13 13.28
C ILE A 128 -6.67 -1.76 14.68
N ARG A 129 -7.79 -2.42 14.93
CA ARG A 129 -8.05 -3.21 16.14
C ARG A 129 -7.17 -4.46 16.12
N LYS A 130 -6.03 -4.38 16.81
CA LYS A 130 -5.01 -5.45 16.90
C LYS A 130 -5.57 -6.83 17.24
N VAL A 131 -6.59 -6.91 18.11
CA VAL A 131 -7.22 -8.17 18.49
C VAL A 131 -7.98 -8.79 17.32
N VAL A 132 -8.76 -8.00 16.59
CA VAL A 132 -9.52 -8.46 15.41
C VAL A 132 -8.56 -8.94 14.32
N LEU A 133 -7.54 -8.14 14.01
CA LEU A 133 -6.53 -8.51 13.02
C LEU A 133 -5.80 -9.80 13.43
N ARG A 134 -5.32 -9.90 14.67
CA ARG A 134 -4.61 -11.08 15.15
C ARG A 134 -5.47 -12.34 15.02
N ASN A 135 -6.72 -12.28 15.45
CA ASN A 135 -7.63 -13.41 15.36
C ASN A 135 -7.83 -13.87 13.91
N LYS A 136 -7.97 -12.92 12.98
CA LYS A 136 -8.12 -13.23 11.55
C LYS A 136 -6.86 -13.80 10.92
N VAL A 137 -5.69 -13.28 11.29
CA VAL A 137 -4.40 -13.85 10.86
C VAL A 137 -4.25 -15.29 11.35
N GLU A 138 -4.58 -15.57 12.61
CA GLU A 138 -4.54 -16.94 13.16
C GLU A 138 -5.56 -17.86 12.49
N GLU A 139 -6.75 -17.36 12.14
CA GLU A 139 -7.75 -18.10 11.35
C GLU A 139 -7.21 -18.48 9.96
N ILE A 140 -6.60 -17.53 9.23
CA ILE A 140 -5.98 -17.78 7.92
C ILE A 140 -4.88 -18.84 8.03
N LYS A 141 -3.93 -18.67 8.96
CA LYS A 141 -2.84 -19.63 9.17
C LYS A 141 -3.35 -21.04 9.46
N LYS A 142 -4.44 -21.18 10.23
CA LYS A 142 -5.08 -22.47 10.50
C LYS A 142 -5.72 -23.06 9.25
N ARG A 143 -6.36 -22.24 8.41
CA ARG A 143 -6.94 -22.69 7.13
C ARG A 143 -5.86 -23.21 6.18
N GLU A 144 -4.76 -22.48 6.04
CA GLU A 144 -3.63 -22.87 5.19
C GLU A 144 -2.93 -24.15 5.69
N LYS A 145 -2.83 -24.35 7.01
CA LYS A 145 -2.22 -25.56 7.58
C LYS A 145 -3.06 -26.83 7.38
N ASN A 146 -4.37 -26.67 7.16
CA ASN A 146 -5.32 -27.78 7.00
C ASN A 146 -5.61 -28.09 5.51
N GLN A 147 -4.95 -27.41 4.58
CA GLN A 147 -4.96 -27.68 3.14
C GLN A 147 -3.71 -28.47 2.73
#